data_AF-A0A956E909-F1
#
_entry.id   AF-A0A956E909-F1
#
_cell.length_a   1.000
_cell.length_b   1.000
_cell.length_c   1.000
_cell.angle_alpha   90.00
_cell.angle_beta   90.00
_cell.angle_gamma   90.00
#
_symmetry.space_group_name_H-M   'P 1'
#
loop_
_entity.id
_entity.type
_entity.pdbx_description
1 polymer ?
#
loop_
_entity_poly.entity_id
_entity_poly.type
_entity_poly.pdbx_seq_one_letter_code
_entity_poly.pdbx_strand_id
1 'polypeptide(L)'
;MTRLVHAALRNRLLVILLFSLACAAGAVRLAQIPIDAFPDTTPVQVQINTVAPALSPEEIEQQITLPVELSIGGLPGLQSLRSVSKFGLSQVVVTFSDEVEIIDARQYVAERLASVELPEGVGRPELG
;
A
#
# COMPACT_ATOMS: atom_id res chain seq x y z
N MET A 1 5.81 1.74 50.38
CA MET A 1 4.59 2.34 49.80
C MET A 1 4.14 3.63 50.50
N THR A 2 4.17 3.73 51.84
CA THR A 2 3.73 4.93 52.58
C THR A 2 4.53 6.20 52.32
N ARG A 3 5.82 6.10 51.94
CA ARG A 3 6.71 7.23 51.65
C ARG A 3 6.29 8.05 50.42
N LEU A 4 5.80 7.41 49.36
CA LEU A 4 5.30 8.11 48.16
C LEU A 4 4.02 8.89 48.47
N VAL A 5 3.11 8.27 49.23
CA VAL A 5 1.86 8.90 49.67
C VAL A 5 2.15 10.10 50.58
N HIS A 6 3.07 9.98 51.53
CA HIS A 6 3.47 11.09 52.40
C HIS A 6 4.16 12.23 51.62
N ALA A 7 5.02 11.89 50.64
CA ALA A 7 5.67 12.89 49.79
C ALA A 7 4.65 13.63 48.89
N ALA A 8 3.67 12.90 48.35
CA ALA A 8 2.57 13.45 47.56
C ALA A 8 1.68 14.39 48.38
N LEU A 9 1.32 13.99 49.62
CA LEU A 9 0.51 14.81 50.53
C LEU A 9 1.25 16.06 51.02
N ARG A 10 2.57 15.97 51.27
CA ARG A 10 3.38 17.11 51.70
C ARG A 10 3.56 18.14 50.57
N ASN A 11 3.68 17.68 49.33
CA ASN A 11 3.84 18.53 48.14
C ASN A 11 2.56 18.62 47.30
N ARG A 12 1.39 18.73 47.95
CA ARG A 12 0.07 18.68 47.29
C ARG A 12 -0.08 19.63 46.08
N LEU A 13 0.52 20.82 46.14
CA LEU A 13 0.47 21.79 45.05
C LEU A 13 1.21 21.30 43.81
N LEU A 14 2.38 20.68 44.00
CA LEU A 14 3.18 20.11 42.92
C LEU A 14 2.43 18.95 42.26
N VAL A 15 1.78 18.09 43.06
CA VAL A 15 0.97 16.98 42.54
C VAL A 15 -0.22 17.49 41.72
N ILE A 16 -0.95 18.50 42.20
CA ILE A 16 -2.08 19.09 41.47
C ILE A 16 -1.61 19.73 40.16
N LEU A 17 -0.48 20.44 40.17
CA LEU A 17 0.08 21.08 38.98
C LEU A 17 0.55 20.06 37.93
N LEU A 18 1.20 18.98 38.36
CA LEU A 18 1.57 17.90 37.44
C LEU A 18 0.33 17.19 36.88
N PHE A 19 -0.69 16.97 37.70
CA PHE A 19 -1.95 16.37 37.27
C PHE A 19 -2.67 17.27 36.25
N SER A 20 -2.77 18.58 36.52
CA SER A 20 -3.42 19.51 35.59
C SER A 20 -2.66 19.62 34.27
N LEU A 21 -1.33 19.62 34.32
CA LEU A 21 -0.50 19.60 33.12
C LEU A 21 -0.71 18.32 32.30
N ALA A 22 -0.78 17.17 32.96
CA ALA A 22 -1.07 15.88 32.31
C ALA A 22 -2.47 15.87 31.67
N CYS A 23 -3.49 16.39 32.36
CA CYS A 23 -4.83 16.53 31.81
C CYS A 23 -4.87 17.47 30.61
N ALA A 24 -4.19 18.63 30.67
CA ALA A 24 -4.12 19.57 29.57
C ALA A 24 -3.41 18.97 28.36
N ALA A 25 -2.28 18.29 28.57
CA ALA A 25 -1.57 17.58 27.51
C ALA A 25 -2.45 16.47 26.89
N GLY A 26 -3.16 15.71 27.72
CA GLY A 26 -4.10 14.69 27.27
C GLY A 26 -5.23 15.28 26.42
N ALA A 27 -5.82 16.40 26.84
CA ALA A 27 -6.90 17.07 26.11
C ALA A 27 -6.43 17.60 24.74
N VAL A 28 -5.23 18.19 24.69
CA VAL A 28 -4.64 18.66 23.42
C VAL A 28 -4.40 17.48 22.47
N ARG A 29 -3.87 16.36 22.97
CA ARG A 29 -3.64 15.17 22.14
C ARG A 29 -4.95 14.53 21.69
N LEU A 30 -5.93 14.43 22.57
CA LEU A 30 -7.25 13.88 22.22
C LEU A 30 -7.91 14.65 21.08
N ALA A 31 -7.78 15.98 21.07
CA ALA A 31 -8.30 16.83 20.00
C ALA A 31 -7.50 16.73 18.67
N GLN A 32 -6.28 16.19 18.69
CA GLN A 32 -5.39 16.10 17.53
C GLN A 32 -5.31 14.69 16.94
N ILE A 33 -5.83 13.67 17.62
CA ILE A 33 -5.81 12.30 17.09
C ILE A 33 -6.72 12.26 15.85
N PRO A 34 -6.19 11.88 14.68
CA PRO A 34 -7.04 11.64 13.52
C PRO A 34 -7.90 10.42 13.82
N ILE A 35 -9.22 10.62 13.86
CA ILE A 35 -10.20 9.54 13.99
C ILE A 35 -10.60 9.17 12.57
N ASP A 36 -10.19 7.99 12.13
CA ASP A 36 -10.74 7.39 10.92
C ASP A 36 -11.92 6.48 11.30
N ALA A 37 -12.98 6.51 10.51
CA ALA A 37 -14.20 5.76 10.77
C ALA A 37 -14.03 4.27 10.44
N PHE A 38 -13.07 3.95 9.57
CA PHE A 38 -12.76 2.58 9.18
C PHE A 38 -11.25 2.41 9.15
N PRO A 39 -10.72 1.27 9.62
CA PRO A 39 -9.34 0.93 9.33
C PRO A 39 -9.17 0.79 7.81
N ASP A 40 -8.04 1.26 7.27
CA ASP A 40 -7.69 0.97 5.89
C ASP A 40 -7.41 -0.54 5.76
N THR A 41 -8.33 -1.24 5.10
CA THR A 41 -8.21 -2.68 4.81
C THR A 41 -7.82 -2.92 3.36
N THR A 42 -7.36 -1.89 2.66
CA THR A 42 -6.95 -2.01 1.26
C THR A 42 -5.59 -2.70 1.21
N PRO A 43 -5.49 -3.88 0.57
CA PRO A 43 -4.21 -4.56 0.45
C PRO A 43 -3.27 -3.77 -0.47
N VAL A 44 -1.97 -4.00 -0.34
CA VAL A 44 -0.96 -3.38 -1.20
C VAL A 44 -1.14 -3.90 -2.63
N GLN A 45 -1.61 -3.04 -3.52
CA GLN A 45 -1.92 -3.40 -4.90
C GLN A 45 -1.19 -2.49 -5.89
N VAL A 46 -0.65 -3.09 -6.95
CA VAL A 46 -0.02 -2.40 -8.06
C VAL A 46 -0.76 -2.77 -9.33
N GLN A 47 -1.24 -1.74 -10.05
CA GLN A 47 -1.96 -1.91 -11.31
C GLN A 47 -1.04 -1.59 -12.48
N ILE A 48 -1.08 -2.44 -13.50
CA ILE A 48 -0.27 -2.34 -14.70
C ILE A 48 -1.24 -2.28 -15.88
N ASN A 49 -1.25 -1.16 -16.59
CA ASN A 49 -2.13 -0.95 -17.73
C ASN A 49 -1.29 -0.88 -19.00
N THR A 50 -1.66 -1.67 -20.00
CA THR A 50 -1.00 -1.68 -21.31
C THR A 50 -2.03 -1.42 -22.39
N VAL A 51 -1.79 -0.40 -23.21
CA VAL A 51 -2.72 0.04 -24.26
C VAL A 51 -2.27 -0.49 -25.62
N ALA A 52 -3.14 -1.24 -26.29
CA ALA A 52 -2.86 -1.93 -27.55
C ALA A 52 -4.05 -1.85 -28.52
N PRO A 53 -4.35 -0.65 -29.07
CA PRO A 53 -5.62 -0.35 -29.75
C PRO A 53 -5.87 -1.15 -31.04
N ALA A 54 -4.83 -1.79 -31.60
CA ALA A 54 -4.91 -2.57 -32.82
C ALA A 54 -5.17 -4.08 -32.60
N LEU A 55 -5.14 -4.56 -31.36
CA LEU A 55 -5.22 -5.99 -31.04
C LEU A 55 -6.60 -6.40 -30.52
N SER A 56 -7.04 -7.60 -30.90
CA SER A 56 -8.23 -8.25 -30.33
C SER A 56 -7.98 -8.73 -28.89
N PRO A 57 -9.01 -8.96 -28.07
CA PRO A 57 -8.84 -9.44 -26.70
C PRO A 57 -8.03 -10.74 -26.58
N GLU A 58 -8.18 -11.67 -27.53
CA GLU A 58 -7.44 -12.94 -27.55
C GLU A 58 -5.95 -12.72 -27.86
N GLU A 59 -5.64 -11.82 -28.80
CA GLU A 59 -4.25 -11.45 -29.12
C GLU A 59 -3.60 -10.71 -27.97
N ILE A 60 -4.34 -9.82 -27.28
CA ILE A 60 -3.87 -9.11 -26.09
C ILE A 60 -3.54 -10.10 -24.97
N GLU A 61 -4.40 -11.08 -24.74
CA GLU A 61 -4.17 -12.11 -23.73
C GLU A 61 -2.86 -12.87 -24.00
N GLN A 62 -2.70 -13.36 -25.24
CA GLN A 62 -1.55 -14.20 -25.60
C GLN A 62 -0.24 -13.41 -25.73
N GLN A 63 -0.30 -12.19 -26.27
CA GLN A 63 0.91 -11.42 -26.63
C GLN A 63 1.33 -10.40 -25.57
N ILE A 64 0.43 -9.99 -24.67
CA ILE A 64 0.71 -8.94 -23.68
C ILE A 64 0.45 -9.48 -22.28
N THR A 65 -0.78 -9.86 -21.98
CA THR A 65 -1.18 -10.20 -20.61
C THR A 65 -0.39 -11.41 -20.10
N LEU A 66 -0.35 -12.51 -20.84
CA LEU A 66 0.34 -13.73 -20.43
C LEU A 66 1.86 -13.52 -20.22
N PRO A 67 2.62 -12.87 -21.12
CA PRO A 67 4.03 -12.53 -20.86
C PRO A 67 4.23 -11.64 -19.63
N VAL A 68 3.37 -10.64 -19.43
CA VAL A 68 3.43 -9.75 -18.26
C VAL A 68 3.17 -10.54 -16.98
N GLU A 69 2.17 -11.41 -16.95
CA GLU A 69 1.89 -12.29 -15.81
C GLU A 69 3.07 -13.20 -15.47
N LEU A 70 3.65 -13.85 -16.47
CA LEU A 70 4.78 -14.76 -16.29
C LEU A 70 6.01 -14.02 -15.74
N SER A 71 6.21 -12.76 -16.14
CA SER A 71 7.34 -11.94 -15.65
C SER A 71 7.19 -11.51 -14.18
N ILE A 72 5.96 -11.37 -13.72
CA ILE A 72 5.60 -10.93 -12.36
C ILE A 72 5.44 -12.15 -11.45
N GLY A 73 5.08 -13.30 -12.01
CA GLY A 73 5.00 -14.57 -11.31
C GLY A 73 6.33 -14.90 -10.63
N GLY A 74 6.35 -14.81 -9.30
CA GLY A 74 7.54 -15.06 -8.50
C GLY A 74 8.19 -13.82 -7.88
N LEU A 75 7.53 -12.65 -7.94
CA LEU A 75 7.90 -11.54 -7.08
C LEU A 75 7.75 -11.91 -5.58
N PRO A 76 8.67 -11.48 -4.71
CA PRO A 76 8.57 -11.72 -3.28
C PRO A 76 7.32 -11.02 -2.70
N GLY A 77 6.59 -11.72 -1.84
CA GLY A 77 5.37 -11.19 -1.21
C GLY A 77 4.15 -11.14 -2.13
N LEU A 78 4.20 -11.70 -3.34
CA LEU A 78 3.04 -11.81 -4.22
C LEU A 78 1.97 -12.75 -3.61
N GLN A 79 0.76 -12.25 -3.35
CA GLN A 79 -0.37 -13.04 -2.87
C GLN A 79 -1.32 -13.46 -3.98
N SER A 80 -1.68 -12.51 -4.85
CA SER A 80 -2.64 -12.75 -5.91
C SER A 80 -2.29 -11.93 -7.13
N LEU A 81 -2.56 -12.50 -8.30
CA LEU A 81 -2.50 -11.81 -9.58
C LEU A 81 -3.87 -11.98 -10.25
N ARG A 82 -4.40 -10.86 -10.76
CA ARG A 82 -5.62 -10.86 -11.57
C ARG A 82 -5.39 -10.02 -12.80
N SER A 83 -5.76 -10.53 -13.96
CA SER A 83 -5.72 -9.81 -15.21
C SER A 83 -7.07 -9.70 -15.88
N VAL A 84 -7.20 -8.71 -16.75
CA VAL A 84 -8.36 -8.46 -17.59
C VAL A 84 -7.88 -7.98 -18.95
N SER A 85 -8.19 -8.76 -19.98
CA SER A 85 -7.91 -8.42 -21.38
C SER A 85 -9.20 -7.98 -22.07
N LYS A 86 -9.21 -6.74 -22.57
CA LYS A 86 -10.32 -6.13 -23.32
C LYS A 86 -9.79 -5.56 -24.63
N PHE A 87 -10.69 -5.26 -25.56
CA PHE A 87 -10.31 -4.66 -26.84
C PHE A 87 -9.50 -3.37 -26.59
N GLY A 88 -8.26 -3.34 -27.08
CA GLY A 88 -7.37 -2.20 -26.91
C GLY A 88 -6.69 -2.04 -25.54
N LEU A 89 -6.95 -2.91 -24.55
CA LEU A 89 -6.48 -2.75 -23.18
C LEU A 89 -6.17 -4.08 -22.50
N SER A 90 -4.95 -4.20 -21.96
CA SER A 90 -4.60 -5.19 -20.95
C SER A 90 -4.45 -4.50 -19.60
N GLN A 91 -5.08 -5.06 -18.56
CA GLN A 91 -4.94 -4.62 -17.19
C GLN A 91 -4.52 -5.79 -16.32
N VAL A 92 -3.40 -5.67 -15.62
CA VAL A 92 -2.91 -6.66 -14.65
C VAL A 92 -2.84 -6.00 -13.28
N VAL A 93 -3.52 -6.59 -12.30
CA VAL A 93 -3.56 -6.15 -10.91
C VAL A 93 -2.81 -7.18 -10.07
N VAL A 94 -1.79 -6.69 -9.37
CA VAL A 94 -0.89 -7.50 -8.55
C VAL A 94 -1.12 -7.12 -7.10
N THR A 95 -1.50 -8.07 -6.26
CA THR A 95 -1.73 -7.88 -4.83
C THR A 95 -0.59 -8.52 -4.05
N PHE A 96 0.05 -7.72 -3.20
CA PHE A 96 1.14 -8.11 -2.32
C PHE A 96 0.63 -8.35 -0.89
N SER A 97 1.42 -9.06 -0.09
CA SER A 97 1.20 -9.20 1.34
C SER A 97 1.41 -7.88 2.07
N ASP A 98 0.72 -7.71 3.21
CA ASP A 98 0.83 -6.53 4.08
C ASP A 98 2.24 -6.27 4.65
N GLU A 99 3.15 -7.25 4.52
CA GLU A 99 4.56 -7.14 4.89
C GLU A 99 5.39 -6.31 3.90
N VAL A 100 4.89 -6.10 2.67
CA VAL A 100 5.60 -5.38 1.61
C VAL A 100 5.09 -3.94 1.53
N GLU A 101 6.00 -2.97 1.60
CA GLU A 101 5.62 -1.57 1.40
C GLU A 101 5.26 -1.29 -0.07
N ILE A 102 4.30 -0.38 -0.30
CA ILE A 102 3.85 -0.01 -1.65
C ILE A 102 4.98 0.49 -2.56
N ILE A 103 6.01 1.13 -2.00
CA ILE A 103 7.17 1.64 -2.75
C ILE A 103 7.99 0.47 -3.29
N ASP A 104 8.28 -0.53 -2.45
CA ASP A 104 9.02 -1.73 -2.84
C ASP A 104 8.22 -2.55 -3.85
N ALA A 105 6.92 -2.73 -3.62
CA ALA A 105 6.02 -3.40 -4.56
C ALA A 105 6.08 -2.77 -5.96
N ARG A 106 6.00 -1.44 -6.04
CA ARG A 106 6.10 -0.71 -7.32
C ARG A 106 7.47 -0.88 -7.96
N GLN A 107 8.54 -0.88 -7.17
CA GLN A 107 9.89 -1.05 -7.67
C GLN A 107 10.12 -2.46 -8.22
N TYR A 108 9.72 -3.50 -7.50
CA TYR A 108 9.80 -4.88 -7.96
C TYR A 108 9.05 -5.09 -9.28
N VAL A 109 7.85 -4.53 -9.39
CA VAL A 109 7.07 -4.59 -10.64
C VAL A 109 7.78 -3.84 -11.76
N ALA A 110 8.27 -2.62 -11.52
CA ALA A 110 8.97 -1.82 -12.54
C ALA A 110 10.23 -2.52 -13.07
N GLU A 111 11.01 -3.16 -12.19
CA GLU A 111 12.21 -3.92 -12.54
C GLU A 111 11.87 -5.13 -13.42
N ARG A 112 10.77 -5.83 -13.13
CA ARG A 112 10.34 -6.96 -13.96
C ARG A 112 9.78 -6.50 -15.31
N LEU A 113 8.93 -5.48 -15.32
CA LEU A 113 8.37 -4.94 -16.56
C LEU A 113 9.45 -4.42 -17.52
N ALA A 114 10.55 -3.88 -17.00
CA ALA A 114 11.69 -3.46 -17.83
C ALA A 114 12.39 -4.62 -18.57
N SER A 115 12.23 -5.85 -18.08
CA SER A 115 12.80 -7.07 -18.69
C SER A 115 11.84 -7.80 -19.64
N VAL A 116 10.58 -7.36 -19.75
CA VAL A 116 9.58 -7.98 -20.63
C VAL A 116 9.70 -7.41 -22.04
N GLU A 117 9.88 -8.30 -23.02
CA GLU A 117 9.79 -7.95 -24.42
C GLU A 117 8.32 -8.00 -24.88
N LEU A 118 7.79 -6.85 -25.31
CA LEU A 118 6.45 -6.73 -25.88
C LEU A 118 6.53 -6.54 -27.40
N PRO A 119 5.50 -6.94 -28.16
CA PRO A 119 5.46 -6.75 -29.61
C PRO A 119 5.63 -5.28 -30.02
N GLU A 120 6.31 -5.05 -31.14
CA GLU A 120 6.48 -3.70 -31.70
C GLU A 120 5.11 -3.04 -31.98
N GLY A 121 4.90 -1.82 -31.47
CA GLY A 121 3.66 -1.05 -31.65
C GLY A 121 2.67 -1.09 -30.49
N VAL A 122 2.96 -1.83 -29.41
CA VAL A 122 2.20 -1.80 -28.15
C VAL A 122 2.69 -0.65 -27.26
N GLY A 123 1.77 0.10 -26.63
CA GLY A 123 2.13 1.15 -25.68
C GLY A 123 2.86 0.54 -24.47
N ARG A 124 3.88 1.21 -23.94
CA ARG A 124 4.61 0.70 -22.77
C ARG A 124 3.64 0.51 -21.59
N PRO A 125 3.79 -0.56 -20.78
CA PRO A 125 2.97 -0.75 -19.59
C PRO A 125 3.19 0.41 -18.62
N GLU A 126 2.11 1.05 -18.19
CA GLU A 126 2.12 2.14 -17.21
C GLU A 126 1.58 1.66 -15.87
N LEU A 127 2.24 2.10 -14.79
CA LEU A 127 1.79 1.84 -13.43
C LEU A 127 0.65 2.81 -13.08
N GLY A 128 -0.51 2.25 -12.72
CA GLY A 128 -1.67 2.98 -12.21
C GLY A 128 -1.56 3.42 -10.76
#